data_AF-A0A971BMV9-F1
#
_entry.id   AF-A0A971BMV9-F1
#
_cell.length_a   1.000
_cell.length_b   1.000
_cell.length_c   1.000
_cell.angle_alpha   90.00
_cell.angle_beta   90.00
_cell.angle_gamma   90.00
#
_symmetry.space_group_name_H-M   'P 1'
#
loop_
_entity.id
_entity.type
_entity.pdbx_description
1 polymer ?
#
loop_
_entity_poly.entity_id
_entity_poly.type
_entity_poly.pdbx_seq_one_letter_code
_entity_poly.pdbx_strand_id
1 'polypeptide(L)'
;MDWIFDAKTAIENRRSVRSFTSDPVEPEAMSQLASFIKSVPLPFTHNTEIKFFKAQPTKDMYYTIRSPEDNMAFISDLDPISLGKTGFIGELAVLKATSLGLSTCWIGTFKKSELLSLSPETLVGVDNPGLNDKSVADRATVCCCPVGYFQEKGLRLYDRFVKTVFSFNRKVLKDLLEEPSSEPKIPEHLMHAIEMGIKSPSAINMQPWRFSFDESFESILIGLPGDFKPFKWAYPNIDIGICASHVYLSLLAQDYNPKVEIFTKNNGVVFRIFPGKKVVKRVFKRKLIKRSRTEINKGKTVATSATNKLGYNDLRGALRTVIALYPTANPVKFGVGIALRTATALCTKIDPKNKGVMGVVRTAALVYSKLDTKQRGFNKLLITAKTLIPVFKK
;
A
#
# COMPACT_ATOMS: atom_id res chain seq x y z
N MET A 1 15.67 -6.25 5.98
CA MET A 1 15.24 -6.76 4.67
C MET A 1 15.09 -5.53 3.81
N ASP A 2 16.11 -5.25 3.01
CA ASP A 2 16.28 -3.91 2.42
C ASP A 2 15.46 -3.74 1.12
N TRP A 3 14.83 -4.82 0.65
CA TRP A 3 13.97 -4.83 -0.55
C TRP A 3 12.49 -4.53 -0.24
N ILE A 4 12.08 -4.58 1.03
CA ILE A 4 10.69 -4.39 1.45
C ILE A 4 10.40 -2.89 1.52
N PHE A 5 9.53 -2.42 0.62
CA PHE A 5 8.92 -1.09 0.72
C PHE A 5 7.94 -1.04 1.89
N ASP A 6 7.38 0.14 2.20
CA ASP A 6 6.33 0.28 3.23
C ASP A 6 5.04 -0.46 2.80
N ALA A 7 5.01 -1.77 3.03
CA ALA A 7 3.97 -2.68 2.57
C ALA A 7 2.63 -2.36 3.20
N LYS A 8 2.61 -1.97 4.48
CA LYS A 8 1.39 -1.56 5.17
C LYS A 8 0.76 -0.35 4.48
N THR A 9 1.53 0.71 4.26
CA THR A 9 1.02 1.92 3.60
C THR A 9 0.60 1.63 2.16
N ALA A 10 1.35 0.81 1.43
CA ALA A 10 0.98 0.41 0.08
C ALA A 10 -0.36 -0.36 0.04
N ILE A 11 -0.54 -1.38 0.90
CA ILE A 11 -1.78 -2.15 1.01
C ILE A 11 -2.95 -1.23 1.39
N GLU A 12 -2.73 -0.34 2.36
CA GLU A 12 -3.75 0.59 2.84
C GLU A 12 -4.14 1.62 1.80
N ASN A 13 -3.24 2.03 0.90
CA ASN A 13 -3.50 3.04 -0.13
C ASN A 13 -3.93 2.47 -1.48
N ARG A 14 -3.63 1.19 -1.78
CA ARG A 14 -3.93 0.56 -3.08
C ARG A 14 -5.43 0.60 -3.39
N ARG A 15 -5.78 1.10 -4.57
CA ARG A 15 -7.17 1.12 -5.10
C ARG A 15 -7.20 0.61 -6.53
N SER A 16 -8.35 0.09 -6.94
CA SER A 16 -8.61 -0.24 -8.34
C SER A 16 -9.00 1.03 -9.10
N VAL A 17 -8.00 1.73 -9.62
CA VAL A 17 -8.16 2.99 -10.36
C VAL A 17 -8.53 2.71 -11.82
N ARG A 18 -9.54 3.42 -12.31
CA ARG A 18 -10.10 3.25 -13.67
C ARG A 18 -10.15 4.56 -14.47
N SER A 19 -9.47 5.58 -13.96
CA SER A 19 -9.35 6.90 -14.57
C SER A 19 -7.91 7.36 -14.39
N PHE A 20 -7.19 7.47 -15.50
CA PHE A 20 -5.77 7.79 -15.53
C PHE A 20 -5.54 9.13 -16.20
N THR A 21 -4.51 9.86 -15.78
CA THR A 21 -4.11 11.09 -16.49
C THR A 21 -3.48 10.71 -17.83
N SER A 22 -3.31 11.68 -18.71
CA SER A 22 -2.60 11.50 -19.99
C SER A 22 -1.08 11.54 -19.82
N ASP A 23 -0.58 11.83 -18.62
CA ASP A 23 0.85 11.95 -18.38
C ASP A 23 1.48 10.55 -18.40
N PRO A 24 2.59 10.35 -19.13
CA PRO A 24 3.31 9.08 -19.11
C PRO A 24 3.93 8.85 -17.73
N VAL A 25 4.18 7.59 -17.38
CA VAL A 25 4.93 7.28 -16.16
C VAL A 25 6.38 7.69 -16.33
N GLU A 26 6.97 8.31 -15.31
CA GLU A 26 8.35 8.75 -15.33
C GLU A 26 9.28 7.54 -15.53
N PRO A 27 10.30 7.64 -16.40
CA PRO A 27 11.22 6.54 -16.68
C PRO A 27 11.89 5.97 -15.42
N GLU A 28 12.17 6.83 -14.44
CA GLU A 28 12.74 6.41 -13.16
C GLU A 28 11.77 5.51 -12.37
N ALA A 29 10.50 5.91 -12.23
CA ALA A 29 9.50 5.12 -11.52
C ALA A 29 9.28 3.76 -12.22
N MET A 30 9.23 3.76 -13.56
CA MET A 30 9.15 2.50 -14.31
C MET A 30 10.38 1.62 -14.16
N SER A 31 11.58 2.20 -14.19
CA SER A 31 12.82 1.46 -13.97
C SER A 31 12.87 0.83 -12.56
N GLN A 32 12.45 1.57 -11.53
CA GLN A 32 12.38 1.04 -10.16
C GLN A 32 11.36 -0.09 -10.03
N LEU A 33 10.19 0.02 -10.70
CA LEU A 33 9.19 -1.05 -10.72
C LEU A 33 9.72 -2.30 -11.43
N ALA A 34 10.30 -2.15 -12.62
CA ALA A 34 10.88 -3.25 -13.39
C ALA A 34 12.03 -3.94 -12.65
N SER A 35 12.93 -3.15 -12.03
CA SER A 35 14.02 -3.69 -11.22
C SER A 35 13.50 -4.49 -10.03
N PHE A 36 12.46 -3.99 -9.34
CA PHE A 36 11.86 -4.71 -8.23
C PHE A 36 11.28 -6.05 -8.67
N ILE A 37 10.50 -6.09 -9.76
CA ILE A 37 9.90 -7.33 -10.28
C ILE A 37 10.97 -8.36 -10.60
N LYS A 38 12.12 -7.93 -11.16
CA LYS A 38 13.23 -8.82 -11.51
C LYS A 38 13.97 -9.38 -10.30
N SER A 39 14.08 -8.62 -9.22
CA SER A 39 14.96 -8.96 -8.09
C SER A 39 14.25 -9.35 -6.80
N VAL A 40 12.92 -9.22 -6.74
CA VAL A 40 12.15 -9.55 -5.52
C VAL A 40 12.35 -11.03 -5.17
N PRO A 41 12.78 -11.36 -3.95
CA PRO A 41 12.90 -12.74 -3.54
C PRO A 41 11.51 -13.35 -3.36
N LEU A 42 11.30 -14.53 -3.93
CA LEU A 42 10.03 -15.25 -3.88
C LEU A 42 10.17 -16.52 -3.04
N PRO A 43 9.15 -16.90 -2.25
CA PRO A 43 9.23 -18.06 -1.37
C PRO A 43 9.00 -19.41 -2.09
N PHE A 44 8.98 -19.40 -3.42
CA PHE A 44 8.74 -20.57 -4.27
C PHE A 44 9.29 -20.34 -5.68
N THR A 45 9.49 -21.43 -6.43
CA THR A 45 9.78 -21.38 -7.87
C THR A 45 8.51 -21.10 -8.68
N HIS A 46 8.66 -20.40 -9.81
CA HIS A 46 7.54 -20.06 -10.69
C HIS A 46 8.02 -19.89 -12.13
N ASN A 47 7.06 -19.83 -13.05
CA ASN A 47 7.25 -19.43 -14.44
C ASN A 47 6.35 -18.25 -14.83
N THR A 48 5.72 -17.56 -13.88
CA THR A 48 4.99 -16.29 -14.12
C THR A 48 5.89 -15.28 -14.83
N GLU A 49 5.38 -14.67 -15.90
CA GLU A 49 6.02 -13.52 -16.54
C GLU A 49 5.16 -12.26 -16.36
N ILE A 50 5.81 -11.13 -16.12
CA ILE A 50 5.19 -9.81 -16.16
C ILE A 50 5.86 -9.02 -17.29
N LYS A 51 5.11 -8.70 -18.34
CA LYS A 51 5.60 -7.92 -19.48
C LYS A 51 5.01 -6.52 -19.48
N PHE A 52 5.86 -5.51 -19.59
CA PHE A 52 5.41 -4.15 -19.82
C PHE A 52 5.07 -3.97 -21.29
N PHE A 53 3.97 -3.27 -21.56
CA PHE A 53 3.59 -2.90 -22.91
C PHE A 53 2.97 -1.50 -22.91
N LYS A 54 3.01 -0.85 -24.07
CA LYS A 54 2.38 0.44 -24.28
C LYS A 54 1.08 0.27 -25.06
N ALA A 55 0.04 1.00 -24.67
CA ALA A 55 -1.23 1.05 -25.39
C ALA A 55 -1.59 2.50 -25.72
N GLN A 56 -2.31 2.69 -26.82
CA GLN A 56 -2.87 4.01 -27.11
C GLN A 56 -3.89 4.37 -26.02
N PRO A 57 -3.97 5.66 -25.61
CA PRO A 57 -4.92 6.08 -24.61
C PRO A 57 -6.31 6.18 -25.23
N THR A 58 -6.91 5.04 -25.55
CA THR A 58 -8.26 4.87 -26.11
C THR A 58 -9.00 3.76 -25.33
N LYS A 59 -10.19 3.37 -25.80
CA LYS A 59 -10.93 2.20 -25.28
C LYS A 59 -10.63 0.93 -26.09
N ASP A 60 -9.57 0.94 -26.90
CA ASP A 60 -9.28 -0.17 -27.80
C ASP A 60 -8.72 -1.35 -27.02
N MET A 61 -7.86 -1.09 -26.03
CA MET A 61 -7.30 -2.14 -25.19
C MET A 61 -8.30 -2.73 -24.19
N TYR A 62 -9.12 -1.88 -23.54
CA TYR A 62 -10.02 -2.30 -22.45
C TYR A 62 -11.48 -1.89 -22.72
N TYR A 63 -12.41 -2.82 -22.49
CA TYR A 63 -13.84 -2.56 -22.68
C TYR A 63 -14.42 -1.54 -21.68
N THR A 64 -13.86 -1.48 -20.46
CA THR A 64 -14.45 -0.76 -19.34
C THR A 64 -13.77 0.56 -18.98
N ILE A 65 -12.57 0.80 -19.51
CA ILE A 65 -11.75 1.97 -19.18
C ILE A 65 -11.00 2.48 -20.41
N ARG A 66 -10.58 3.74 -20.36
CA ARG A 66 -9.55 4.27 -21.26
C ARG A 66 -8.19 3.82 -20.73
N SER A 67 -7.39 3.16 -21.55
CA SER A 67 -6.05 2.74 -21.15
C SER A 67 -5.16 3.95 -20.87
N PRO A 68 -4.28 3.95 -19.85
CA PRO A 68 -3.08 4.77 -19.87
C PRO A 68 -2.07 4.20 -20.88
N GLU A 69 -1.00 4.96 -21.12
CA GLU A 69 0.09 4.53 -22.00
C GLU A 69 0.76 3.26 -21.46
N ASP A 70 1.20 3.27 -20.19
CA ASP A 70 1.96 2.16 -19.60
C ASP A 70 1.05 1.10 -18.98
N ASN A 71 1.35 -0.17 -19.26
CA ASN A 71 0.58 -1.33 -18.81
C ASN A 71 1.49 -2.51 -18.47
N MET A 72 0.99 -3.43 -17.64
CA MET A 72 1.57 -4.74 -17.40
C MET A 72 0.64 -5.85 -17.90
N ALA A 73 1.19 -6.86 -18.55
CA ALA A 73 0.53 -8.11 -18.88
C ALA A 73 1.06 -9.20 -17.94
N PHE A 74 0.15 -9.94 -17.29
CA PHE A 74 0.48 -11.08 -16.43
C PHE A 74 0.26 -12.37 -17.20
N ILE A 75 1.34 -13.11 -17.44
CA ILE A 75 1.34 -14.34 -18.22
C ILE A 75 1.57 -15.52 -17.29
N SER A 76 0.70 -16.52 -17.41
CA SER A 76 0.66 -17.68 -16.54
C SER A 76 0.35 -18.93 -17.33
N ASP A 77 0.86 -20.06 -16.84
CA ASP A 77 0.22 -21.34 -17.14
C ASP A 77 -1.14 -21.39 -16.45
N LEU A 78 -2.08 -22.14 -17.02
CA LEU A 78 -3.49 -22.10 -16.64
C LEU A 78 -3.90 -23.11 -15.57
N ASP A 79 -2.95 -23.88 -15.03
CA ASP A 79 -3.20 -24.71 -13.87
C ASP A 79 -3.42 -23.87 -12.59
N PRO A 80 -4.15 -24.39 -11.59
CA PRO A 80 -4.47 -23.65 -10.37
C PRO A 80 -3.25 -23.07 -9.64
N ILE A 81 -2.15 -23.83 -9.55
CA ILE A 81 -0.96 -23.42 -8.81
C ILE A 81 -0.28 -22.25 -9.53
N SER A 82 -0.09 -22.36 -10.84
CA SER A 82 0.54 -21.29 -11.63
C SER A 82 -0.30 -20.01 -11.62
N LEU A 83 -1.63 -20.12 -11.75
CA LEU A 83 -2.54 -18.98 -11.60
C LEU A 83 -2.42 -18.32 -10.22
N GLY A 84 -2.37 -19.12 -9.15
CA GLY A 84 -2.14 -18.63 -7.79
C GLY A 84 -0.80 -17.92 -7.64
N LYS A 85 0.30 -18.50 -8.14
CA LYS A 85 1.61 -17.87 -8.11
C LYS A 85 1.62 -16.55 -8.91
N THR A 86 0.93 -16.51 -10.04
CA THR A 86 0.80 -15.29 -10.86
C THR A 86 0.04 -14.19 -10.12
N GLY A 87 -1.06 -14.53 -9.43
CA GLY A 87 -1.76 -13.57 -8.56
C GLY A 87 -0.87 -13.04 -7.44
N PHE A 88 -0.08 -13.93 -6.81
CA PHE A 88 0.84 -13.56 -5.74
C PHE A 88 1.92 -12.58 -6.23
N ILE A 89 2.63 -12.95 -7.29
CA ILE A 89 3.75 -12.15 -7.84
C ILE A 89 3.22 -10.85 -8.46
N GLY A 90 2.11 -10.91 -9.19
CA GLY A 90 1.47 -9.73 -9.78
C GLY A 90 1.05 -8.71 -8.72
N GLU A 91 0.54 -9.15 -7.57
CA GLU A 91 0.16 -8.22 -6.50
C GLU A 91 1.38 -7.59 -5.81
N LEU A 92 2.52 -8.30 -5.70
CA LEU A 92 3.77 -7.67 -5.28
C LEU A 92 4.16 -6.50 -6.20
N ALA A 93 4.01 -6.68 -7.52
CA ALA A 93 4.25 -5.63 -8.51
C ALA A 93 3.26 -4.46 -8.36
N VAL A 94 1.96 -4.76 -8.17
CA VAL A 94 0.91 -3.76 -7.94
C VAL A 94 1.15 -2.94 -6.67
N LEU A 95 1.55 -3.59 -5.58
CA LEU A 95 1.86 -2.92 -4.31
C LEU A 95 3.16 -2.11 -4.41
N LYS A 96 4.17 -2.60 -5.14
CA LYS A 96 5.37 -1.82 -5.45
C LYS A 96 5.01 -0.57 -6.26
N ALA A 97 4.19 -0.69 -7.31
CA ALA A 97 3.72 0.45 -8.09
C ALA A 97 2.99 1.47 -7.19
N THR A 98 2.14 0.99 -6.29
CA THR A 98 1.45 1.84 -5.30
C THR A 98 2.45 2.57 -4.38
N SER A 99 3.53 1.91 -3.95
CA SER A 99 4.58 2.54 -3.14
C SER A 99 5.35 3.65 -3.87
N LEU A 100 5.38 3.60 -5.20
CA LEU A 100 5.96 4.62 -6.07
C LEU A 100 4.98 5.76 -6.40
N GLY A 101 3.76 5.73 -5.84
CA GLY A 101 2.71 6.71 -6.13
C GLY A 101 1.91 6.43 -7.41
N LEU A 102 2.14 5.29 -8.07
CA LEU A 102 1.43 4.89 -9.27
C LEU A 102 0.10 4.24 -8.90
N SER A 103 -0.90 4.47 -9.77
CA SER A 103 -2.22 3.87 -9.68
C SER A 103 -2.34 2.67 -10.62
N THR A 104 -3.13 1.69 -10.22
CA THR A 104 -3.25 0.41 -10.91
C THR A 104 -4.68 -0.14 -10.88
N CYS A 105 -4.97 -1.13 -11.71
CA CYS A 105 -6.18 -1.95 -11.59
C CYS A 105 -5.97 -3.30 -12.26
N TRP A 106 -6.32 -4.39 -11.58
CA TRP A 106 -6.47 -5.69 -12.23
C TRP A 106 -7.61 -5.64 -13.25
N ILE A 107 -7.32 -5.96 -14.51
CA ILE A 107 -8.28 -6.05 -15.61
C ILE A 107 -8.22 -7.45 -16.22
N GLY A 108 -9.23 -8.26 -15.92
CA GLY A 108 -9.41 -9.58 -16.52
C GLY A 108 -10.09 -9.57 -17.88
N THR A 109 -10.57 -8.42 -18.36
CA THR A 109 -11.30 -8.28 -19.63
C THR A 109 -10.64 -7.23 -20.54
N PHE A 110 -9.87 -7.71 -21.51
CA PHE A 110 -9.13 -6.91 -22.50
C PHE A 110 -9.36 -7.48 -23.91
N LYS A 111 -9.09 -6.69 -24.95
CA LYS A 111 -9.25 -7.13 -26.33
C LYS A 111 -7.98 -7.88 -26.77
N LYS A 112 -8.10 -9.19 -27.05
CA LYS A 112 -6.98 -10.03 -27.48
C LYS A 112 -6.30 -9.50 -28.74
N SER A 113 -7.08 -9.11 -29.75
CA SER A 113 -6.55 -8.60 -31.02
C SER A 113 -5.65 -7.39 -30.81
N GLU A 114 -6.03 -6.50 -29.89
CA GLU A 114 -5.23 -5.33 -29.52
C GLU A 114 -3.99 -5.73 -28.72
N LEU A 115 -4.11 -6.63 -27.73
CA LEU A 115 -2.94 -7.09 -26.97
C LEU A 115 -1.90 -7.74 -27.90
N LEU A 116 -2.35 -8.59 -28.81
CA LEU A 116 -1.48 -9.32 -29.74
C LEU A 116 -0.87 -8.41 -30.81
N SER A 117 -1.57 -7.36 -31.27
CA SER A 117 -0.99 -6.42 -32.23
C SER A 117 0.16 -5.60 -31.63
N LEU A 118 0.11 -5.34 -30.31
CA LEU A 118 1.11 -4.54 -29.60
C LEU A 118 2.40 -5.32 -29.31
N SER A 119 2.34 -6.65 -29.16
CA SER A 119 3.54 -7.47 -29.02
C SER A 119 3.30 -8.95 -29.39
N PRO A 120 3.18 -9.25 -30.69
CA PRO A 120 2.79 -10.58 -31.19
C PRO A 120 3.81 -11.67 -30.86
N GLU A 121 5.09 -11.29 -30.71
CA GLU A 121 6.21 -12.18 -30.43
C GLU A 121 6.29 -12.59 -28.94
N THR A 122 5.67 -11.82 -28.03
CA THR A 122 5.92 -11.97 -26.58
C THR A 122 4.67 -12.13 -25.73
N LEU A 123 3.49 -11.75 -26.24
CA LEU A 123 2.24 -11.84 -25.53
C LEU A 123 1.42 -13.01 -26.08
N VAL A 124 0.92 -13.85 -25.17
CA VAL A 124 -0.01 -14.91 -25.51
C VAL A 124 -1.39 -14.43 -25.09
N GLY A 125 -2.32 -14.29 -26.04
CA GLY A 125 -3.65 -13.74 -25.78
C GLY A 125 -4.73 -14.79 -25.96
N VAL A 126 -5.67 -14.85 -25.02
CA VAL A 126 -6.92 -15.59 -25.17
C VAL A 126 -8.07 -14.60 -25.10
N ASP A 127 -9.08 -14.77 -25.96
CA ASP A 127 -10.27 -13.94 -25.86
C ASP A 127 -10.95 -14.32 -24.55
N ASN A 128 -11.21 -13.28 -23.74
CA ASN A 128 -12.01 -13.28 -22.52
C ASN A 128 -12.27 -14.70 -21.98
N PRO A 129 -11.45 -15.21 -21.05
CA PRO A 129 -11.27 -16.64 -20.85
C PRO A 129 -12.59 -17.33 -20.51
N GLY A 130 -13.23 -17.91 -21.52
CA GLY A 130 -14.09 -19.04 -21.28
C GLY A 130 -13.18 -20.22 -21.07
N LEU A 131 -13.35 -20.94 -19.96
CA LEU A 131 -12.77 -22.28 -19.70
C LEU A 131 -13.05 -23.32 -20.82
N ASN A 132 -13.70 -22.91 -21.92
CA ASN A 132 -14.22 -23.73 -22.99
C ASN A 132 -13.63 -23.38 -24.37
N ASP A 133 -12.72 -22.41 -24.48
CA ASP A 133 -12.04 -22.18 -25.75
C ASP A 133 -10.88 -23.18 -25.89
N LYS A 134 -11.09 -24.21 -26.71
CA LYS A 134 -10.10 -25.26 -26.99
C LYS A 134 -8.85 -24.73 -27.72
N SER A 135 -8.86 -23.47 -28.18
CA SER A 135 -7.70 -22.79 -28.76
C SER A 135 -6.79 -22.14 -27.71
N VAL A 136 -7.19 -22.16 -26.44
CA VAL A 136 -6.39 -21.66 -25.32
C VAL A 136 -5.15 -22.54 -25.18
N ALA A 137 -3.99 -21.96 -25.46
CA ALA A 137 -2.71 -22.55 -25.10
C ALA A 137 -2.66 -22.77 -23.57
N ASP A 138 -1.91 -23.77 -23.11
CA ASP A 138 -1.71 -24.07 -21.68
C ASP A 138 -1.13 -22.89 -20.89
N ARG A 139 -0.70 -21.84 -21.59
CA ARG A 139 -0.16 -20.58 -21.09
C ARG A 139 -0.80 -19.39 -21.79
N ALA A 140 -1.20 -18.37 -21.05
CA ALA A 140 -1.80 -17.16 -21.61
C ALA A 140 -1.57 -15.92 -20.74
N THR A 141 -1.83 -14.73 -21.31
CA THR A 141 -2.05 -13.50 -20.56
C THR A 141 -3.39 -13.63 -19.86
N VAL A 142 -3.36 -13.73 -18.53
CA VAL A 142 -4.55 -13.98 -17.71
C VAL A 142 -5.18 -12.71 -17.18
N CYS A 143 -4.39 -11.64 -17.09
CA CYS A 143 -4.82 -10.30 -16.68
C CYS A 143 -3.89 -9.26 -17.27
N CYS A 144 -4.43 -8.05 -17.46
CA CYS A 144 -3.63 -6.85 -17.68
C CYS A 144 -3.80 -5.90 -16.49
N CYS A 145 -2.85 -4.98 -16.34
CA CYS A 145 -2.87 -3.96 -15.31
C CYS A 145 -2.38 -2.64 -15.90
N PRO A 146 -3.29 -1.67 -16.17
CA PRO A 146 -2.90 -0.29 -16.43
C PRO A 146 -2.04 0.28 -15.28
N VAL A 147 -1.00 1.03 -15.64
CA VAL A 147 -0.10 1.71 -14.72
C VAL A 147 -0.05 3.18 -15.10
N GLY A 148 -0.35 4.07 -14.16
CA GLY A 148 -0.33 5.51 -14.45
C GLY A 148 -0.77 6.34 -13.26
N TYR A 149 -0.99 7.63 -13.49
CA TYR A 149 -1.41 8.55 -12.44
C TYR A 149 -2.93 8.63 -12.33
N PHE A 150 -3.44 8.71 -11.10
CA PHE A 150 -4.87 8.87 -10.87
C PHE A 150 -5.38 10.20 -11.40
N GLN A 151 -6.40 10.16 -12.27
CA GLN A 151 -7.05 11.37 -12.75
C GLN A 151 -8.23 11.75 -11.87
N GLU A 152 -8.08 12.88 -11.18
CA GLU A 152 -9.10 13.43 -10.28
C GLU A 152 -10.21 14.22 -11.01
N LYS A 153 -10.13 14.44 -12.33
CA LYS A 153 -11.12 15.21 -13.12
C LYS A 153 -11.53 14.42 -14.37
N GLY A 154 -12.80 14.01 -14.48
CA GLY A 154 -13.29 13.29 -15.68
C GLY A 154 -14.41 12.26 -15.45
N LEU A 155 -14.64 11.84 -14.20
CA LEU A 155 -15.80 11.01 -13.81
C LEU A 155 -16.86 11.87 -13.10
N ARG A 156 -18.16 11.61 -13.33
CA ARG A 156 -19.23 12.16 -12.48
C ARG A 156 -18.87 11.85 -11.03
N LEU A 157 -18.90 12.86 -10.15
CA LEU A 157 -18.49 12.73 -8.74
C LEU A 157 -19.12 11.50 -8.06
N TYR A 158 -20.36 11.18 -8.42
CA TYR A 158 -21.07 9.98 -7.97
C TYR A 158 -20.36 8.67 -8.32
N ASP A 159 -19.92 8.49 -9.57
CA ASP A 159 -19.19 7.28 -10.02
C ASP A 159 -17.85 7.12 -9.29
N ARG A 160 -17.21 8.24 -8.94
CA ARG A 160 -15.96 8.25 -8.15
C ARG A 160 -16.19 7.74 -6.74
N PHE A 161 -17.17 8.30 -6.03
CA PHE A 161 -17.46 7.91 -4.66
C PHE A 161 -17.94 6.46 -4.58
N VAL A 162 -18.87 6.07 -5.45
CA VAL A 162 -19.43 4.72 -5.46
C VAL A 162 -18.37 3.68 -5.79
N LYS A 163 -17.61 3.81 -6.89
CA LYS A 163 -16.56 2.82 -7.24
C LYS A 163 -15.38 2.81 -6.27
N THR A 164 -15.00 3.95 -5.71
CA THR A 164 -13.94 4.01 -4.70
C THR A 164 -14.39 3.32 -3.41
N VAL A 165 -15.59 3.60 -2.92
CA VAL A 165 -16.15 2.96 -1.72
C VAL A 165 -16.33 1.45 -1.93
N PHE A 166 -16.83 1.00 -3.09
CA PHE A 166 -16.91 -0.43 -3.41
C PHE A 166 -15.54 -1.12 -3.39
N SER A 167 -14.46 -0.44 -3.78
CA SER A 167 -13.11 -1.01 -3.73
C SER A 167 -12.58 -1.25 -2.31
N PHE A 168 -13.23 -0.67 -1.29
CA PHE A 168 -12.93 -0.86 0.13
C PHE A 168 -13.88 -1.78 0.86
N ASN A 169 -15.05 -2.07 0.28
CA ASN A 169 -16.01 -2.95 0.92
C ASN A 169 -15.38 -4.33 1.07
N ARG A 170 -15.20 -4.75 2.32
CA ARG A 170 -14.68 -6.08 2.67
C ARG A 170 -15.67 -6.84 3.51
N LYS A 171 -15.75 -8.15 3.25
CA LYS A 171 -16.42 -9.10 4.12
C LYS A 171 -15.73 -9.10 5.47
N VAL A 172 -16.51 -9.30 6.52
CA VAL A 172 -15.96 -9.50 7.87
C VAL A 172 -15.27 -10.86 7.94
N LEU A 173 -14.32 -11.02 8.87
CA LEU A 173 -13.49 -12.22 8.98
C LEU A 173 -14.33 -13.51 9.07
N LYS A 174 -15.42 -13.52 9.85
CA LYS A 174 -16.30 -14.68 9.99
C LYS A 174 -16.82 -15.23 8.65
N ASP A 175 -17.10 -14.37 7.67
CA ASP A 175 -17.61 -14.75 6.35
C ASP A 175 -16.50 -15.23 5.40
N LEU A 176 -15.25 -15.10 5.85
CA LEU A 176 -14.03 -15.47 5.18
C LEU A 176 -13.32 -16.64 5.89
N LEU A 177 -13.92 -17.26 6.90
CA LEU A 177 -13.41 -18.51 7.50
C LEU A 177 -13.95 -19.72 6.74
N GLU A 178 -13.13 -20.76 6.56
CA GLU A 178 -13.58 -22.03 5.98
C GLU A 178 -14.72 -22.66 6.81
N GLU A 179 -14.66 -22.49 8.14
CA GLU A 179 -15.71 -22.89 9.08
C GLU A 179 -16.21 -21.66 9.87
N PRO A 180 -17.28 -20.98 9.41
CA PRO A 180 -17.75 -19.73 10.03
C PRO A 180 -18.31 -19.87 11.46
N SER A 181 -18.70 -21.09 11.86
CA SER A 181 -19.30 -21.37 13.16
C SER A 181 -18.29 -21.44 14.30
N SER A 182 -16.99 -21.47 13.99
CA SER A 182 -15.91 -21.38 14.94
C SER A 182 -15.17 -20.07 14.66
N GLU A 183 -15.33 -19.04 15.50
CA GLU A 183 -14.37 -17.95 15.52
C GLU A 183 -13.19 -18.40 16.40
N PRO A 184 -12.09 -18.91 15.83
CA PRO A 184 -10.94 -19.26 16.64
C PRO A 184 -10.40 -18.03 17.36
N LYS A 185 -9.82 -18.23 18.54
CA LYS A 185 -9.00 -17.20 19.20
C LYS A 185 -7.68 -17.07 18.46
N ILE A 186 -7.70 -16.36 17.34
CA ILE A 186 -6.54 -16.16 16.48
C ILE A 186 -5.50 -15.29 17.22
N PRO A 187 -4.23 -15.72 17.30
CA PRO A 187 -3.15 -14.91 17.86
C PRO A 187 -3.03 -13.53 17.19
N GLU A 188 -2.77 -12.48 17.98
CA GLU A 188 -2.77 -11.07 17.50
C GLU A 188 -1.87 -10.83 16.28
N HIS A 189 -0.68 -11.45 16.25
CA HIS A 189 0.26 -11.31 15.13
C HIS A 189 -0.25 -11.93 13.82
N LEU A 190 -1.05 -13.00 13.89
CA LEU A 190 -1.72 -13.57 12.72
C LEU A 190 -2.91 -12.71 12.32
N MET A 191 -3.65 -12.17 13.30
CA MET A 191 -4.78 -11.28 13.04
C MET A 191 -4.36 -10.10 12.16
N HIS A 192 -3.23 -9.44 12.48
CA HIS A 192 -2.74 -8.34 11.65
C HIS A 192 -2.43 -8.77 10.20
N ALA A 193 -1.86 -9.95 10.00
CA ALA A 193 -1.57 -10.48 8.67
C ALA A 193 -2.86 -10.79 7.90
N ILE A 194 -3.85 -11.39 8.57
CA ILE A 194 -5.17 -11.69 8.01
C ILE A 194 -5.91 -10.40 7.64
N GLU A 195 -5.90 -9.38 8.49
CA GLU A 195 -6.50 -8.07 8.18
C GLU A 195 -5.91 -7.44 6.92
N MET A 196 -4.60 -7.59 6.69
CA MET A 196 -3.98 -7.16 5.43
C MET A 196 -4.44 -8.02 4.26
N GLY A 197 -4.56 -9.34 4.44
CA GLY A 197 -5.13 -10.28 3.47
C GLY A 197 -6.57 -9.91 3.08
N ILE A 198 -7.41 -9.55 4.05
CA ILE A 198 -8.79 -9.10 3.81
C ILE A 198 -8.81 -7.85 2.91
N LYS A 199 -7.85 -6.93 3.03
CA LYS A 199 -7.79 -5.71 2.19
C LYS A 199 -7.46 -5.96 0.72
N SER A 200 -7.10 -7.18 0.33
CA SER A 200 -6.75 -7.57 -1.04
C SER A 200 -7.84 -7.21 -2.06
N PRO A 201 -7.47 -6.83 -3.30
CA PRO A 201 -8.43 -6.75 -4.38
C PRO A 201 -8.90 -8.15 -4.80
N SER A 202 -10.03 -8.21 -5.49
CA SER A 202 -10.45 -9.43 -6.19
C SER A 202 -11.31 -9.08 -7.41
N ALA A 203 -11.43 -10.02 -8.35
CA ALA A 203 -12.37 -9.92 -9.44
C ALA A 203 -13.77 -9.58 -8.91
N ILE A 204 -14.39 -8.54 -9.49
CA ILE A 204 -15.72 -8.00 -9.11
C ILE A 204 -15.94 -7.79 -7.59
N ASN A 205 -14.86 -7.66 -6.80
CA ASN A 205 -14.88 -7.63 -5.34
C ASN A 205 -15.54 -8.86 -4.67
N MET A 206 -15.52 -10.02 -5.35
CA MET A 206 -16.08 -11.29 -4.89
C MET A 206 -15.51 -11.77 -3.55
N GLN A 207 -14.23 -11.52 -3.29
CA GLN A 207 -13.48 -11.97 -2.10
C GLN A 207 -13.68 -13.49 -1.88
N PRO A 208 -13.16 -14.31 -2.81
CA PRO A 208 -13.44 -15.74 -2.84
C PRO A 208 -12.56 -16.55 -1.88
N TRP A 209 -11.58 -15.96 -1.21
CA TRP A 209 -10.70 -16.68 -0.30
C TRP A 209 -11.41 -17.09 0.99
N ARG A 210 -10.94 -18.20 1.55
CA ARG A 210 -11.22 -18.67 2.89
C ARG A 210 -9.91 -18.84 3.64
N PHE A 211 -9.91 -18.38 4.89
CA PHE A 211 -8.87 -18.62 5.86
C PHE A 211 -9.23 -19.85 6.69
N SER A 212 -8.25 -20.72 6.89
CA SER A 212 -8.29 -21.80 7.88
C SER A 212 -6.94 -21.92 8.57
N PHE A 213 -6.92 -22.64 9.68
CA PHE A 213 -5.77 -22.78 10.57
C PHE A 213 -5.62 -24.23 10.97
N ASP A 214 -4.39 -24.65 11.24
CA ASP A 214 -4.17 -25.87 12.02
C ASP A 214 -4.50 -25.62 13.50
N GLU A 215 -4.70 -26.70 14.27
CA GLU A 215 -5.04 -26.62 15.70
C GLU A 215 -4.03 -25.81 16.52
N SER A 216 -2.76 -25.79 16.08
CA SER A 216 -1.66 -25.09 16.73
C SER A 216 -1.46 -23.64 16.28
N PHE A 217 -2.20 -23.15 15.27
CA PHE A 217 -2.00 -21.85 14.62
C PHE A 217 -0.55 -21.62 14.13
N GLU A 218 0.15 -22.70 13.76
CA GLU A 218 1.48 -22.63 13.19
C GLU A 218 1.46 -22.15 11.73
N SER A 219 0.31 -22.29 11.06
CA SER A 219 0.13 -21.84 9.69
C SER A 219 -1.24 -21.24 9.39
N ILE A 220 -1.26 -20.33 8.42
CA ILE A 220 -2.48 -19.76 7.83
C ILE A 220 -2.67 -20.44 6.47
N LEU A 221 -3.83 -21.09 6.28
CA LEU A 221 -4.25 -21.61 4.99
C LEU A 221 -5.16 -20.61 4.30
N ILE A 222 -4.94 -20.40 3.00
CA ILE A 222 -5.71 -19.49 2.16
C ILE A 222 -6.08 -20.24 0.89
N GLY A 223 -7.37 -20.49 0.67
CA GLY A 223 -7.87 -21.26 -0.48
C GLY A 223 -9.27 -20.84 -0.90
N LEU A 224 -9.79 -21.47 -1.95
CA LEU A 224 -11.21 -21.34 -2.32
C LEU A 224 -12.10 -22.15 -1.36
N PRO A 225 -13.37 -21.75 -1.13
CA PRO A 225 -14.32 -22.59 -0.41
C PRO A 225 -14.57 -23.89 -1.20
N GLY A 226 -14.86 -24.97 -0.49
CA GLY A 226 -15.01 -26.30 -1.11
C GLY A 226 -16.13 -26.41 -2.15
N ASP A 227 -17.16 -25.57 -2.05
CA ASP A 227 -18.31 -25.49 -2.96
C ASP A 227 -18.19 -24.36 -3.99
N PHE A 228 -16.98 -23.78 -4.17
CA PHE A 228 -16.79 -22.63 -5.05
C PHE A 228 -17.15 -22.94 -6.51
N LYS A 229 -18.07 -22.15 -7.06
CA LYS A 229 -18.43 -22.19 -8.49
C LYS A 229 -18.00 -20.87 -9.14
N PRO A 230 -17.08 -20.90 -10.12
CA PRO A 230 -16.69 -19.70 -10.84
C PRO A 230 -17.90 -19.03 -11.51
N PHE A 231 -18.08 -17.73 -11.30
CA PHE A 231 -19.12 -16.95 -11.97
C PHE A 231 -18.49 -15.80 -12.76
N LYS A 232 -18.52 -15.88 -14.09
CA LYS A 232 -17.98 -14.88 -15.04
C LYS A 232 -16.46 -14.59 -14.94
N TRP A 233 -15.77 -15.19 -13.97
CA TRP A 233 -14.33 -15.06 -13.77
C TRP A 233 -13.66 -16.43 -13.85
N ALA A 234 -12.80 -16.61 -14.83
CA ALA A 234 -12.22 -17.91 -15.17
C ALA A 234 -11.08 -18.33 -14.25
N TYR A 235 -10.44 -17.36 -13.59
CA TYR A 235 -9.19 -17.57 -12.88
C TYR A 235 -9.27 -17.16 -11.40
N PRO A 236 -10.22 -17.70 -10.62
CA PRO A 236 -10.38 -17.35 -9.20
C PRO A 236 -9.14 -17.66 -8.35
N ASN A 237 -8.28 -18.57 -8.81
CA ASN A 237 -7.00 -18.88 -8.18
C ASN A 237 -6.05 -17.67 -8.14
N ILE A 238 -6.15 -16.74 -9.10
CA ILE A 238 -5.40 -15.47 -9.07
C ILE A 238 -5.77 -14.68 -7.80
N ASP A 239 -7.07 -14.59 -7.47
CA ASP A 239 -7.53 -13.86 -6.29
C ASP A 239 -6.99 -14.47 -4.97
N ILE A 240 -6.81 -15.79 -4.93
CA ILE A 240 -6.18 -16.48 -3.78
C ILE A 240 -4.72 -16.07 -3.65
N GLY A 241 -3.98 -16.07 -4.77
CA GLY A 241 -2.59 -15.61 -4.81
C GLY A 241 -2.43 -14.16 -4.36
N ILE A 242 -3.30 -13.27 -4.84
CA ILE A 242 -3.35 -11.86 -4.43
C ILE A 242 -3.51 -11.79 -2.90
N CYS A 243 -4.49 -12.51 -2.32
CA CYS A 243 -4.70 -12.54 -0.87
C CYS A 243 -3.47 -13.05 -0.10
N ALA A 244 -2.87 -14.14 -0.57
CA ALA A 244 -1.67 -14.72 0.03
C ALA A 244 -0.48 -13.76 0.02
N SER A 245 -0.32 -12.94 -1.03
CA SER A 245 0.76 -11.95 -1.11
C SER A 245 0.66 -10.88 -0.02
N HIS A 246 -0.56 -10.44 0.31
CA HIS A 246 -0.82 -9.46 1.36
C HIS A 246 -0.49 -10.02 2.74
N VAL A 247 -0.89 -11.26 3.03
CA VAL A 247 -0.56 -11.95 4.28
C VAL A 247 0.96 -12.12 4.40
N TYR A 248 1.60 -12.60 3.34
CA TYR A 248 3.05 -12.79 3.28
C TYR A 248 3.83 -11.48 3.51
N LEU A 249 3.49 -10.41 2.79
CA LEU A 249 4.13 -9.10 2.96
C LEU A 249 3.90 -8.52 4.35
N SER A 250 2.69 -8.69 4.92
CA SER A 250 2.40 -8.22 6.28
C SER A 250 3.26 -8.92 7.33
N LEU A 251 3.46 -10.23 7.18
CA LEU A 251 4.36 -11.00 8.06
C LEU A 251 5.80 -10.51 7.94
N LEU A 252 6.31 -10.34 6.71
CA LEU A 252 7.65 -9.80 6.49
C LEU A 252 7.83 -8.39 7.07
N ALA A 253 6.83 -7.50 6.92
CA ALA A 253 6.85 -6.15 7.45
C ALA A 253 6.84 -6.12 9.00
N GLN A 254 6.32 -7.17 9.63
CA GLN A 254 6.36 -7.40 11.07
C GLN A 254 7.65 -8.11 11.53
N ASP A 255 8.67 -8.18 10.66
CA ASP A 255 9.96 -8.85 10.88
C ASP A 255 9.86 -10.36 11.07
N TYR A 256 8.82 -11.03 10.55
CA TYR A 256 8.79 -12.50 10.47
C TYR A 256 9.58 -13.01 9.26
N ASN A 257 9.92 -14.30 9.28
CA ASN A 257 10.54 -15.00 8.14
C ASN A 257 9.62 -16.10 7.61
N PRO A 258 8.55 -15.74 6.90
CA PRO A 258 7.52 -16.68 6.51
C PRO A 258 8.01 -17.68 5.46
N LYS A 259 7.57 -18.93 5.60
CA LYS A 259 7.68 -19.99 4.59
C LYS A 259 6.32 -20.21 3.94
N VAL A 260 6.31 -20.54 2.64
CA VAL A 260 5.09 -20.74 1.87
C VAL A 260 5.12 -22.12 1.23
N GLU A 261 4.10 -22.91 1.51
CA GLU A 261 3.80 -24.15 0.79
C GLU A 261 2.57 -23.92 -0.09
N ILE A 262 2.57 -24.51 -1.28
CA ILE A 262 1.48 -24.35 -2.26
C ILE A 262 1.09 -25.73 -2.76
N PHE A 263 -0.20 -26.05 -2.68
CA PHE A 263 -0.77 -27.31 -3.14
C PHE A 263 -2.20 -27.08 -3.65
N THR A 264 -2.83 -28.14 -4.17
CA THR A 264 -4.21 -28.08 -4.64
C THR A 264 -5.17 -28.76 -3.65
N LYS A 265 -6.36 -28.18 -3.48
CA LYS A 265 -7.50 -28.76 -2.74
C LYS A 265 -8.78 -28.43 -3.52
N ASN A 266 -9.61 -29.42 -3.80
CA ASN A 266 -10.87 -29.26 -4.56
C ASN A 266 -10.70 -28.49 -5.89
N ASN A 267 -9.64 -28.81 -6.66
CA ASN A 267 -9.25 -28.12 -7.91
C ASN A 267 -8.90 -26.63 -7.78
N GLY A 268 -8.80 -26.10 -6.55
CA GLY A 268 -8.30 -24.76 -6.25
C GLY A 268 -6.89 -24.79 -5.70
N VAL A 269 -6.16 -23.68 -5.83
CA VAL A 269 -4.88 -23.48 -5.16
C VAL A 269 -5.09 -23.18 -3.67
N VAL A 270 -4.20 -23.70 -2.84
CA VAL A 270 -4.10 -23.38 -1.42
C VAL A 270 -2.69 -22.89 -1.13
N PHE A 271 -2.60 -21.73 -0.49
CA PHE A 271 -1.37 -21.23 0.10
C PHE A 271 -1.37 -21.53 1.59
N ARG A 272 -0.38 -22.29 2.07
CA ARG A 272 -0.12 -22.48 3.49
C ARG A 272 1.09 -21.65 3.87
N ILE A 273 0.86 -20.63 4.70
CA ILE A 273 1.88 -19.66 5.10
C ILE A 273 2.23 -19.91 6.57
N PHE A 274 3.46 -20.30 6.82
CA PHE A 274 4.02 -20.41 8.16
C PHE A 274 4.70 -19.08 8.50
N PRO A 275 4.26 -18.32 9.51
CA PRO A 275 4.90 -17.07 9.92
C PRO A 275 6.38 -17.24 10.26
N GLY A 276 6.75 -18.38 10.85
CA GLY A 276 8.10 -18.63 11.33
C GLY A 276 8.47 -17.78 12.54
N LYS A 277 9.77 -17.73 12.85
CA LYS A 277 10.28 -16.96 13.99
C LYS A 277 10.42 -15.48 13.63
N LYS A 278 10.13 -14.61 14.61
CA LYS A 278 10.40 -13.18 14.49
C LYS A 278 11.91 -12.93 14.46
N VAL A 279 12.38 -12.24 13.44
CA VAL A 279 13.77 -11.84 13.26
C VAL A 279 14.04 -10.64 14.16
N VAL A 280 14.73 -10.88 15.28
CA VAL A 280 15.14 -9.79 16.18
C VAL A 280 16.27 -9.01 15.51
N LYS A 281 15.96 -7.82 14.97
CA LYS A 281 16.99 -6.87 14.52
C LYS A 281 17.76 -6.40 15.76
N ARG A 282 18.98 -6.92 15.98
CA ARG A 282 19.90 -6.37 16.97
C ARG A 282 20.29 -4.95 16.54
N VAL A 283 19.60 -3.95 17.09
CA VAL A 283 20.00 -2.55 16.94
C VAL A 283 21.27 -2.35 17.77
N PHE A 284 22.43 -2.46 17.14
CA PHE A 284 23.67 -1.94 17.72
C PHE A 284 23.55 -0.41 17.80
N LYS A 285 23.07 0.10 18.93
CA LYS A 285 23.31 1.50 19.30
C LYS A 285 24.82 1.68 19.48
N ARG A 286 25.53 2.06 18.42
CA ARG A 286 26.87 2.63 18.55
C ARG A 286 26.73 3.91 19.38
N LYS A 287 27.02 3.82 20.68
CA LYS A 287 27.33 5.00 21.51
C LYS A 287 28.56 5.66 20.87
N LEU A 288 28.37 6.74 20.12
CA LEU A 288 29.46 7.64 19.77
C LEU A 288 29.94 8.28 21.08
N ILE A 289 30.98 7.70 21.68
CA ILE A 289 31.74 8.35 22.74
C ILE A 289 32.63 9.39 22.05
N LYS A 290 32.14 10.63 21.91
CA LYS A 290 33.02 11.78 21.66
C LYS A 290 33.80 12.05 22.95
N ARG A 291 35.05 11.59 23.02
CA ARG A 291 36.03 12.12 23.98
C ARG A 291 36.42 13.52 23.52
N SER A 292 35.99 14.56 24.22
CA SER A 292 36.53 15.91 24.06
C SER A 292 37.88 15.99 24.76
N ARG A 293 38.94 16.29 24.02
CA ARG A 293 40.22 16.70 24.59
C ARG A 293 40.08 18.12 25.15
N THR A 294 40.48 18.20 26.41
CA THR A 294 40.81 19.32 27.28
C THR A 294 41.22 20.62 26.58
N GLU A 295 40.62 21.74 26.99
CA GLU A 295 41.35 22.99 27.16
C GLU A 295 40.84 23.73 28.40
N ILE A 296 41.81 24.12 29.22
CA ILE A 296 41.71 24.69 30.56
C ILE A 296 41.73 26.20 30.37
N ASN A 297 40.73 26.93 30.89
CA ASN A 297 41.02 28.17 31.61
C ASN A 297 39.90 28.58 32.57
N LYS A 298 40.35 28.99 33.75
CA LYS A 298 39.63 29.25 34.99
C LYS A 298 38.87 30.59 34.95
N GLY A 299 37.71 30.66 35.61
CA GLY A 299 37.15 31.94 36.05
C GLY A 299 35.68 31.94 36.49
N LYS A 300 35.45 31.66 37.79
CA LYS A 300 34.42 32.23 38.69
C LYS A 300 32.92 31.86 38.55
N THR A 301 32.44 31.11 39.58
CA THR A 301 31.19 31.27 40.41
C THR A 301 29.81 31.33 39.72
N VAL A 302 28.72 30.65 40.11
CA VAL A 302 28.15 30.21 41.41
C VAL A 302 27.22 29.01 41.15
N ALA A 303 27.06 28.11 42.12
CA ALA A 303 26.10 27.01 42.10
C ALA A 303 24.67 27.48 42.43
N THR A 304 23.66 27.11 41.63
CA THR A 304 22.26 26.91 42.09
C THR A 304 21.48 25.97 41.18
N SER A 305 21.03 24.86 41.76
CA SER A 305 19.75 24.12 41.58
C SER A 305 19.09 23.96 40.20
N ALA A 306 18.94 22.68 39.83
CA ALA A 306 17.83 22.04 39.12
C ALA A 306 16.75 22.92 38.46
N THR A 307 16.66 22.85 37.13
CA THR A 307 15.43 22.72 36.32
C THR A 307 15.84 22.70 34.85
N ASN A 308 15.86 21.53 34.20
CA ASN A 308 16.09 21.43 32.75
C ASN A 308 14.86 21.95 31.99
N LYS A 309 14.78 23.28 31.82
CA LYS A 309 13.96 23.93 30.80
C LYS A 309 14.64 23.72 29.45
N LEU A 310 13.96 23.05 28.51
CA LEU A 310 14.32 23.12 27.09
C LEU A 310 14.38 24.60 26.69
N GLY A 311 15.56 25.07 26.28
CA GLY A 311 15.78 26.48 25.98
C GLY A 311 15.30 26.85 24.58
N TYR A 312 14.96 28.12 24.37
CA TYR A 312 14.61 28.70 23.06
C TYR A 312 15.64 28.37 21.95
N ASN A 313 16.90 28.14 22.33
CA ASN A 313 17.97 27.73 21.42
C ASN A 313 17.81 26.30 20.88
N ASP A 314 17.22 25.39 21.64
CA ASP A 314 16.92 24.01 21.20
C ASP A 314 15.80 24.00 20.16
N LEU A 315 14.81 24.89 20.32
CA LEU A 315 13.71 25.07 19.37
C LEU A 315 14.22 25.68 18.05
N ARG A 316 15.15 26.64 18.14
CA ARG A 316 15.77 27.26 16.96
C ARG A 316 16.67 26.27 16.21
N GLY A 317 17.33 25.37 16.93
CA GLY A 317 18.07 24.23 16.36
C GLY A 317 17.16 23.29 15.60
N ALA A 318 16.06 22.84 16.22
CA ALA A 318 15.07 21.97 15.58
C ALA A 318 14.45 22.61 14.32
N LEU A 319 14.13 23.90 14.37
CA LEU A 319 13.56 24.63 13.23
C LEU A 319 14.57 24.79 12.09
N ARG A 320 15.85 25.04 12.40
CA ARG A 320 16.93 25.06 11.40
C ARG A 320 17.14 23.69 10.76
N THR A 321 17.03 22.60 11.51
CA THR A 321 17.10 21.24 10.95
C THR A 321 15.92 20.96 10.01
N VAL A 322 14.70 21.37 10.38
CA VAL A 322 13.51 21.24 9.53
C VAL A 322 13.63 22.07 8.24
N ILE A 323 14.18 23.28 8.32
CA ILE A 323 14.40 24.15 7.16
C ILE A 323 15.57 23.64 6.29
N ALA A 324 16.63 23.09 6.88
CA ALA A 324 17.76 22.52 6.16
C ALA A 324 17.39 21.26 5.36
N LEU A 325 16.34 20.54 5.79
CA LEU A 325 15.76 19.41 5.05
C LEU A 325 14.83 19.84 3.91
N TYR A 326 14.63 21.15 3.69
CA TYR A 326 13.61 21.68 2.81
C TYR A 326 14.02 21.95 1.34
N PRO A 327 15.30 21.91 0.91
CA PRO A 327 15.61 22.02 -0.51
C PRO A 327 16.41 20.81 -1.03
N THR A 328 15.78 19.65 -1.08
CA THR A 328 16.09 18.61 -2.08
C THR A 328 14.80 17.91 -2.45
N ALA A 329 14.56 17.77 -3.76
CA ALA A 329 13.35 17.29 -4.40
C ALA A 329 12.60 16.18 -3.62
N ASN A 330 11.31 16.44 -3.35
CA ASN A 330 10.25 15.49 -2.97
C ASN A 330 10.59 14.48 -1.85
N PRO A 331 10.05 14.66 -0.62
CA PRO A 331 9.03 13.69 -0.18
C PRO A 331 7.97 14.17 0.83
N VAL A 332 6.77 13.61 0.70
CA VAL A 332 5.86 13.17 1.78
C VAL A 332 5.23 14.25 2.67
N LYS A 333 4.03 14.68 2.26
CA LYS A 333 3.04 15.49 3.00
C LYS A 333 2.65 14.96 4.40
N PHE A 334 3.13 13.78 4.80
CA PHE A 334 2.83 13.14 6.09
C PHE A 334 3.87 13.47 7.20
N GLY A 335 5.16 13.57 6.85
CA GLY A 335 6.24 13.81 7.81
C GLY A 335 6.20 15.22 8.41
N VAL A 336 5.90 16.22 7.57
CA VAL A 336 5.75 17.62 7.99
C VAL A 336 4.57 17.80 8.94
N GLY A 337 3.44 17.11 8.69
CA GLY A 337 2.26 17.18 9.55
C GLY A 337 2.46 16.52 10.93
N ILE A 338 3.26 15.45 11.02
CA ILE A 338 3.63 14.85 12.30
C ILE A 338 4.62 15.75 13.05
N ALA A 339 5.64 16.27 12.38
CA ALA A 339 6.61 17.19 12.99
C ALA A 339 5.92 18.44 13.56
N LEU A 340 4.96 19.02 12.83
CA LEU A 340 4.17 20.17 13.28
C LEU A 340 3.23 19.84 14.46
N ARG A 341 2.60 18.66 14.46
CA ARG A 341 1.75 18.23 15.59
C ARG A 341 2.56 17.97 16.85
N THR A 342 3.72 17.30 16.72
CA THR A 342 4.63 17.06 17.83
C THR A 342 5.22 18.35 18.37
N ALA A 343 5.63 19.28 17.49
CA ALA A 343 6.10 20.60 17.88
C ALA A 343 5.01 21.42 18.60
N THR A 344 3.78 21.39 18.09
CA THR A 344 2.63 22.07 18.70
C THR A 344 2.31 21.51 20.09
N ALA A 345 2.30 20.18 20.24
CA ALA A 345 2.03 19.50 21.51
C ALA A 345 3.15 19.68 22.55
N LEU A 346 4.42 19.76 22.11
CA LEU A 346 5.53 20.13 22.99
C LEU A 346 5.41 21.58 23.45
N CYS A 347 5.05 22.48 22.54
CA CYS A 347 4.96 23.92 22.80
C CYS A 347 3.83 24.27 23.79
N THR A 348 2.67 23.62 23.69
CA THR A 348 1.54 23.85 24.61
C THR A 348 1.79 23.28 26.01
N LYS A 349 2.67 22.28 26.17
CA LYS A 349 3.06 21.72 27.47
C LYS A 349 4.07 22.56 28.25
N ILE A 350 4.86 23.42 27.58
CA ILE A 350 5.99 24.12 28.20
C ILE A 350 5.57 25.47 28.79
N ASP A 351 4.76 26.27 28.07
CA ASP A 351 4.21 27.53 28.61
C ASP A 351 2.99 28.00 27.80
N PRO A 352 1.77 27.76 28.28
CA PRO A 352 0.54 28.13 27.56
C PRO A 352 0.28 29.64 27.47
N LYS A 353 1.03 30.49 28.19
CA LYS A 353 0.84 31.96 28.19
C LYS A 353 1.88 32.71 27.36
N ASN A 354 2.85 32.02 26.77
CA ASN A 354 3.90 32.66 25.98
C ASN A 354 3.37 33.11 24.60
N LYS A 355 3.28 34.43 24.40
CA LYS A 355 2.76 35.05 23.16
C LYS A 355 3.54 34.63 21.90
N GLY A 356 4.84 34.33 22.01
CA GLY A 356 5.67 33.88 20.89
C GLY A 356 5.32 32.46 20.44
N VAL A 357 5.03 31.57 21.39
CA VAL A 357 4.60 30.19 21.13
C VAL A 357 3.21 30.18 20.47
N MET A 358 2.29 31.02 20.94
CA MET A 358 0.98 31.19 20.31
C MET A 358 1.08 31.73 18.87
N GLY A 359 2.05 32.58 18.57
CA GLY A 359 2.34 33.05 17.22
C GLY A 359 2.75 31.91 16.28
N VAL A 360 3.64 31.02 16.74
CA VAL A 360 4.10 29.86 15.95
C VAL A 360 2.96 28.87 15.70
N VAL A 361 2.13 28.57 16.72
CA VAL A 361 0.96 27.70 16.58
C VAL A 361 -0.09 28.30 15.63
N ARG A 362 -0.30 29.62 15.66
CA ARG A 362 -1.20 30.32 14.73
C ARG A 362 -0.69 30.27 13.30
N THR A 363 0.60 30.49 13.08
CA THR A 363 1.21 30.41 11.74
C THR A 363 1.17 28.97 11.19
N ALA A 364 1.43 27.97 12.03
CA ALA A 364 1.29 26.56 11.71
C ALA A 364 -0.14 26.20 11.28
N ALA A 365 -1.15 26.65 12.04
CA ALA A 365 -2.56 26.44 11.71
C ALA A 365 -2.98 27.17 10.43
N LEU A 366 -2.44 28.37 10.17
CA LEU A 366 -2.69 29.13 8.95
C LEU A 366 -2.09 28.44 7.71
N VAL A 367 -0.86 27.93 7.82
CA VAL A 367 -0.22 27.14 6.75
C VAL A 367 -1.00 25.85 6.50
N TYR A 368 -1.47 25.19 7.56
CA TYR A 368 -2.31 24.00 7.46
C TYR A 368 -3.68 24.30 6.81
N SER A 369 -4.28 25.47 7.09
CA SER A 369 -5.54 25.90 6.49
C SER A 369 -5.44 26.24 5.00
N LYS A 370 -4.21 26.52 4.50
CA LYS A 370 -3.91 26.80 3.10
C LYS A 370 -3.46 25.55 2.33
N LEU A 371 -3.24 24.42 3.01
CA LEU A 371 -3.09 23.12 2.38
C LEU A 371 -4.48 22.63 1.97
N ASP A 372 -4.79 22.81 0.70
CA ASP A 372 -6.07 22.52 0.05
C ASP A 372 -6.65 21.16 0.47
N THR A 373 -7.72 21.21 1.28
CA THR A 373 -8.67 20.11 1.44
C THR A 373 -10.04 20.65 1.04
N LYS A 374 -10.59 20.11 -0.05
CA LYS A 374 -11.96 20.37 -0.48
C LYS A 374 -12.94 20.16 0.70
N GLN A 375 -13.45 21.28 1.20
CA GLN A 375 -14.83 21.56 1.63
C GLN A 375 -15.59 20.47 2.40
N ARG A 376 -15.56 20.57 3.74
CA ARG A 376 -16.78 20.63 4.61
C ARG A 376 -16.50 21.03 6.07
N GLY A 377 -15.24 21.18 6.50
CA GLY A 377 -14.90 21.61 7.86
C GLY A 377 -14.80 23.13 8.10
N PHE A 378 -14.57 23.93 7.06
CA PHE A 378 -14.16 25.34 7.23
C PHE A 378 -15.31 26.28 7.61
N ASN A 379 -16.54 26.03 7.14
CA ASN A 379 -17.69 26.87 7.48
C ASN A 379 -18.15 26.69 8.94
N LYS A 380 -17.94 25.52 9.55
CA LYS A 380 -18.14 25.33 11.01
C LYS A 380 -17.07 26.06 11.82
N LEU A 381 -15.83 26.12 11.32
CA LEU A 381 -14.73 26.82 11.98
C LEU A 381 -14.92 28.35 11.97
N LEU A 382 -15.45 28.91 10.89
CA LEU A 382 -15.72 30.35 10.75
C LEU A 382 -16.90 30.83 11.61
N ILE A 383 -17.91 29.97 11.79
CA ILE A 383 -19.04 30.25 12.69
C ILE A 383 -18.58 30.20 14.16
N THR A 384 -17.78 29.21 14.55
CA THR A 384 -17.19 29.12 15.90
C THR A 384 -16.16 30.21 16.19
N ALA A 385 -15.40 30.63 15.18
CA ALA A 385 -14.44 31.74 15.32
C ALA A 385 -15.14 33.10 15.47
N LYS A 386 -16.28 33.33 14.79
CA LYS A 386 -17.06 34.57 14.92
C LYS A 386 -17.78 34.71 16.25
N THR A 387 -18.18 33.61 16.89
CA THR A 387 -18.78 33.63 18.25
C THR A 387 -17.75 33.80 19.38
N LEU A 388 -16.47 33.50 19.14
CA LEU A 388 -15.42 33.56 20.17
C LEU A 388 -14.58 34.86 20.17
N ILE A 389 -14.71 35.72 19.16
CA ILE A 389 -14.02 37.02 19.10
C ILE A 389 -14.44 38.02 20.19
N PRO A 390 -15.69 38.05 20.70
CA PRO A 390 -16.06 38.97 21.78
C PRO A 390 -15.47 38.61 23.15
N VAL A 391 -14.96 37.39 23.34
CA VAL A 391 -14.39 36.94 24.64
C VAL A 391 -12.95 37.44 24.85
N PHE A 392 -12.29 37.93 23.78
CA PHE A 392 -10.89 38.39 23.82
C PHE A 392 -10.71 39.91 23.68
N LYS A 393 -11.78 40.70 23.80
CA LYS A 393 -11.68 42.15 24.06
C LYS A 393 -11.87 42.42 25.56
N LYS A 394 -10.84 42.14 26.35
CA LYS A 394 -10.45 42.90 27.54
C LYS A 394 -8.96 42.69 27.79
#